data_AF-A0A6N9NNW3-F1
#
_entry.id   AF-A0A6N9NNW3-F1
#
_cell.length_a   1.000
_cell.length_b   1.000
_cell.length_c   1.000
_cell.angle_alpha   90.00
_cell.angle_beta   90.00
_cell.angle_gamma   90.00
#
_symmetry.space_group_name_H-M   'P 1'
#
loop_
_entity.id
_entity.type
_entity.pdbx_description
1 polymer ?
#
loop_
_entity_poly.entity_id
_entity_poly.type
_entity_poly.pdbx_seq_one_letter_code
_entity_poly.pdbx_strand_id
1 'polypeptide(L)'
;MTFYEMIEDLSLALGREKLVVFVGAGVSKNSGLPTWGQIVQVFAKEIGYPTRGRLATEEYIRIPQYYYCLDESENHADYYSLIQSMIPEGIKPNLLDKLIVSLRPKHIVTTNFDTLLDQVAQGYEIIREDRDLLTGVSAHYLLKLHGDICQPEKLVFKEDDYLHYSHTHRLMETFLKSLLIDHVFLFVGYSLNDYNLKTFVSWIDYIAQEMQVKREMHRNYFLSSSDHAGKDYLRKYYEGKGLEVIDLYRLPPEVDARAKSVRLSEELGRKTYAVLDLLL
;
A
#
# COMPACT_ATOMS: atom_id res chain seq x y z
N MET A 1 -13.80 18.31 -3.31
CA MET A 1 -14.91 17.69 -2.57
C MET A 1 -14.76 17.97 -1.09
N THR A 2 -15.88 18.02 -0.36
CA THR A 2 -15.90 17.96 1.10
C THR A 2 -15.56 16.56 1.59
N PHE A 3 -15.27 16.39 2.89
CA PHE A 3 -15.01 15.08 3.47
C PHE A 3 -16.16 14.08 3.20
N TYR A 4 -17.40 14.48 3.47
CA TYR A 4 -18.56 13.60 3.33
C TYR A 4 -18.90 13.25 1.88
N GLU A 5 -18.66 14.15 0.93
CA GLU A 5 -18.75 13.84 -0.50
C GLU A 5 -17.75 12.74 -0.90
N MET A 6 -16.53 12.74 -0.34
CA MET A 6 -15.53 11.69 -0.61
C MET A 6 -15.94 10.34 -0.03
N ILE A 7 -16.53 10.34 1.17
CA ILE A 7 -17.07 9.12 1.78
C ILE A 7 -18.24 8.58 0.94
N GLU A 8 -19.16 9.44 0.50
CA GLU A 8 -20.30 9.03 -0.34
C GLU A 8 -19.83 8.42 -1.67
N ASP A 9 -18.86 9.04 -2.35
CA ASP A 9 -18.32 8.49 -3.60
C ASP A 9 -17.63 7.14 -3.40
N LEU A 10 -16.86 6.98 -2.31
CA LEU A 10 -16.26 5.69 -1.94
C LEU A 10 -17.31 4.62 -1.64
N SER A 11 -18.37 4.95 -0.90
CA SER A 11 -19.48 4.03 -0.61
C SER A 11 -20.25 3.64 -1.88
N LEU A 12 -20.45 4.57 -2.82
CA LEU A 12 -21.03 4.28 -4.13
C LEU A 12 -20.13 3.35 -4.96
N ALA A 13 -18.82 3.59 -4.98
CA ALA A 13 -17.86 2.72 -5.64
C ALA A 13 -17.85 1.32 -5.02
N LEU A 14 -17.94 1.22 -3.69
CA LEU A 14 -18.04 -0.05 -2.98
C LEU A 14 -19.32 -0.81 -3.36
N GLY A 15 -20.48 -0.15 -3.30
CA GLY A 15 -21.77 -0.76 -3.66
C GLY A 15 -21.91 -1.17 -5.13
N ARG A 16 -21.09 -0.60 -6.01
CA ARG A 16 -21.01 -0.96 -7.44
C ARG A 16 -19.94 -2.01 -7.76
N GLU A 17 -19.29 -2.59 -6.74
CA GLU A 17 -18.15 -3.49 -6.90
C GLU A 17 -17.00 -2.87 -7.70
N LYS A 18 -16.77 -1.56 -7.56
CA LYS A 18 -15.70 -0.82 -8.25
C LYS A 18 -14.61 -0.32 -7.31
N LEU A 19 -14.73 -0.53 -6.00
CA LEU A 19 -13.69 -0.11 -5.05
C LEU A 19 -12.56 -1.14 -4.96
N VAL A 20 -11.32 -0.68 -5.14
CA VAL A 20 -10.09 -1.43 -4.84
C VAL A 20 -9.41 -0.76 -3.65
N VAL A 21 -9.12 -1.53 -2.59
CA VAL A 21 -8.41 -0.99 -1.42
C VAL A 21 -6.94 -1.38 -1.51
N PHE A 22 -6.07 -0.38 -1.57
CA PHE A 22 -4.63 -0.56 -1.63
C PHE A 22 -4.02 -0.35 -0.24
N VAL A 23 -3.44 -1.39 0.34
CA VAL A 23 -2.98 -1.44 1.73
C VAL A 23 -1.45 -1.38 1.79
N GLY A 24 -0.92 -0.43 2.56
CA GLY A 24 0.52 -0.31 2.85
C GLY A 24 0.91 -0.65 4.28
N ALA A 25 2.21 -0.55 4.56
CA ALA A 25 2.80 -0.99 5.82
C ALA A 25 2.30 -0.24 7.06
N GLY A 26 1.67 0.92 6.89
CA GLY A 26 1.02 1.68 7.96
C GLY A 26 -0.17 0.94 8.58
N VAL A 27 -0.83 0.04 7.84
CA VAL A 27 -1.84 -0.87 8.41
C VAL A 27 -1.14 -1.90 9.31
N SER A 28 -0.17 -2.64 8.78
CA SER A 28 0.61 -3.65 9.50
C SER A 28 1.33 -3.11 10.75
N LYS A 29 1.67 -1.82 10.78
CA LYS A 29 2.23 -1.15 11.97
C LYS A 29 1.34 -1.29 13.20
N ASN A 30 0.02 -1.36 13.02
CA ASN A 30 -0.93 -1.56 14.12
C ASN A 30 -0.89 -2.97 14.72
N SER A 31 -0.18 -3.90 14.08
CA SER A 31 0.17 -5.23 14.59
C SER A 31 1.61 -5.31 15.12
N GLY A 32 2.31 -4.17 15.23
CA GLY A 32 3.70 -4.10 15.72
C GLY A 32 4.76 -4.37 14.65
N LEU A 33 4.39 -4.46 13.37
CA LEU A 33 5.35 -4.65 12.29
C LEU A 33 6.03 -3.33 11.90
N PRO A 34 7.29 -3.38 11.42
CA PRO A 34 8.00 -2.18 10.98
C PRO A 34 7.42 -1.64 9.66
N THR A 35 7.49 -0.33 9.49
CA THR A 35 7.24 0.33 8.20
C THR A 35 8.40 0.11 7.23
N TRP A 36 8.18 0.26 5.93
CA TRP A 36 9.23 0.15 4.91
C TRP A 36 10.51 0.94 5.25
N GLY A 37 10.36 2.20 5.68
CA GLY A 37 11.50 3.03 6.08
C GLY A 37 12.25 2.51 7.30
N GLN A 38 11.55 1.89 8.26
CA GLN A 38 12.19 1.27 9.42
C GLN A 38 12.97 0.02 9.02
N ILE A 39 12.45 -0.78 8.08
CA ILE A 39 13.16 -1.96 7.54
C ILE A 39 14.44 -1.50 6.84
N VAL A 40 14.36 -0.50 5.94
CA VAL A 40 15.53 0.05 5.25
C VAL A 40 16.56 0.64 6.22
N GLN A 41 16.12 1.25 7.34
CA GLN A 41 17.04 1.73 8.37
C GLN A 41 17.85 0.62 9.04
N VAL A 42 17.29 -0.58 9.18
CA VAL A 42 18.04 -1.75 9.67
C VAL A 42 19.14 -2.11 8.68
N PHE A 43 18.82 -2.24 7.38
CA PHE A 43 19.82 -2.45 6.34
C PHE A 43 20.92 -1.38 6.34
N ALA A 44 20.53 -0.11 6.44
CA ALA A 44 21.46 1.02 6.50
C ALA A 44 22.44 0.89 7.68
N LYS A 45 21.94 0.45 8.84
CA LYS A 45 22.76 0.24 10.03
C LYS A 45 23.76 -0.90 9.84
N GLU A 46 23.34 -2.02 9.28
CA GLU A 46 24.20 -3.19 9.07
C GLU A 46 25.37 -2.88 8.12
N ILE A 47 25.16 -2.08 7.08
CA ILE A 47 26.21 -1.68 6.13
C ILE A 47 26.95 -0.39 6.54
N GLY A 48 26.62 0.21 7.68
CA GLY A 48 27.20 1.47 8.14
C GLY A 48 26.88 2.69 7.25
N TYR A 49 25.75 2.67 6.54
CA TYR A 49 25.32 3.76 5.67
C TYR A 49 24.92 5.01 6.49
N PRO A 50 25.44 6.21 6.15
CA PRO A 50 25.21 7.41 6.95
C PRO A 50 23.81 7.98 6.73
N THR A 51 22.84 7.57 7.55
CA THR A 51 21.48 8.13 7.50
C THR A 51 21.41 9.45 8.27
N ARG A 52 21.24 10.57 7.57
CA ARG A 52 21.00 11.90 8.18
C ARG A 52 19.50 12.23 8.19
N GLY A 53 18.74 11.59 9.06
CA GLY A 53 17.31 11.87 9.23
C GLY A 53 16.41 11.03 8.31
N ARG A 54 15.52 11.68 7.54
CA ARG A 54 14.60 10.96 6.63
C ARG A 54 15.35 10.50 5.38
N LEU A 55 15.11 9.25 4.99
CA LEU A 55 15.61 8.67 3.74
C LEU A 55 15.02 9.42 2.53
N ALA A 56 15.87 9.71 1.55
CA ALA A 56 15.47 10.10 0.21
C ALA A 56 14.74 8.95 -0.49
N THR A 57 13.97 9.24 -1.55
CA THR A 57 13.13 8.22 -2.21
C THR A 57 13.98 7.07 -2.77
N GLU A 58 15.12 7.40 -3.36
CA GLU A 58 16.02 6.45 -4.01
C GLU A 58 16.72 5.54 -2.99
N GLU A 59 16.94 6.04 -1.78
CA GLU A 59 17.60 5.29 -0.70
C GLU A 59 16.77 4.09 -0.24
N TYR A 60 15.44 4.14 -0.39
CA TYR A 60 14.56 3.04 0.01
C TYR A 60 14.82 1.73 -0.76
N ILE A 61 15.31 1.81 -2.00
CA ILE A 61 15.59 0.62 -2.84
C ILE A 61 17.09 0.38 -3.01
N ARG A 62 17.91 1.45 -2.94
CA ARG A 62 19.37 1.35 -3.09
C ARG A 62 20.06 0.80 -1.85
N ILE A 63 19.62 1.15 -0.65
CA ILE A 63 20.23 0.63 0.58
C ILE A 63 20.06 -0.90 0.69
N PRO A 64 18.86 -1.48 0.44
CA PRO A 64 18.71 -2.92 0.35
C PRO A 64 19.59 -3.53 -0.76
N GLN A 65 19.69 -2.88 -1.93
CA GLN A 65 20.59 -3.33 -3.01
C GLN A 65 22.06 -3.37 -2.57
N TYR A 66 22.53 -2.36 -1.83
CA TYR A 66 23.91 -2.35 -1.33
C TYR A 66 24.18 -3.51 -0.38
N TYR A 67 23.26 -3.79 0.54
CA TYR A 67 23.40 -4.96 1.41
C TYR A 67 23.42 -6.25 0.58
N TYR A 68 22.49 -6.40 -0.36
CA TYR A 68 22.43 -7.58 -1.23
C TYR A 68 23.75 -7.81 -1.98
N CYS A 69 24.38 -6.74 -2.49
CA CYS A 69 25.68 -6.83 -3.17
C CYS A 69 26.86 -7.12 -2.23
N LEU A 70 26.75 -6.81 -0.95
CA LEU A 70 27.78 -7.09 0.07
C LEU A 70 27.62 -8.49 0.68
N ASP A 71 26.46 -9.11 0.53
CA ASP A 71 26.17 -10.44 1.04
C ASP A 71 26.81 -11.52 0.16
N GLU A 72 27.90 -12.12 0.66
CA GLU A 72 28.63 -13.22 0.02
C GLU A 72 28.15 -14.61 0.47
N SER A 73 27.10 -14.70 1.30
CA SER A 73 26.51 -15.97 1.70
C SER A 73 25.88 -16.70 0.51
N GLU A 74 25.73 -18.03 0.61
CA GLU A 74 25.17 -18.83 -0.47
C GLU A 74 23.75 -18.36 -0.81
N ASN A 75 23.53 -17.97 -2.07
CA ASN A 75 22.28 -17.41 -2.58
C ASN A 75 21.77 -16.16 -1.82
N HIS A 76 22.68 -15.38 -1.21
CA HIS A 76 22.33 -14.19 -0.42
C HIS A 76 21.39 -14.51 0.77
N ALA A 77 21.65 -15.62 1.45
CA ALA A 77 20.86 -16.08 2.58
C ALA A 77 20.80 -15.06 3.74
N ASP A 78 21.87 -14.30 3.99
CA ASP A 78 21.90 -13.31 5.08
C ASP A 78 20.95 -12.14 4.78
N TYR A 79 20.87 -11.67 3.53
CA TYR A 79 19.92 -10.65 3.09
C TYR A 79 18.48 -11.08 3.36
N TYR A 80 18.11 -12.29 2.93
CA TYR A 80 16.74 -12.79 3.12
C TYR A 80 16.44 -13.07 4.59
N SER A 81 17.40 -13.62 5.33
CA SER A 81 17.27 -13.87 6.77
C SER A 81 17.08 -12.56 7.55
N LEU A 82 17.76 -11.48 7.15
CA LEU A 82 17.58 -10.17 7.75
C LEU A 82 16.15 -9.66 7.57
N ILE A 83 15.56 -9.77 6.38
CA ILE A 83 14.14 -9.39 6.13
C ILE A 83 13.22 -10.23 7.01
N GLN A 84 13.40 -11.56 7.01
CA GLN A 84 12.57 -12.49 7.78
C GLN A 84 12.65 -12.22 9.28
N SER A 85 13.83 -11.88 9.82
CA SER A 85 14.00 -11.56 11.24
C SER A 85 13.17 -10.35 11.71
N MET A 86 12.77 -9.47 10.79
CA MET A 86 11.96 -8.29 11.09
C MET A 86 10.45 -8.57 11.10
N ILE A 87 10.01 -9.76 10.69
CA ILE A 87 8.62 -10.21 10.75
C ILE A 87 8.56 -11.41 11.71
N PRO A 88 8.10 -11.20 12.95
CA PRO A 88 7.98 -12.28 13.93
C PRO A 88 7.02 -13.38 13.47
N GLU A 89 7.29 -14.61 13.88
CA GLU A 89 6.30 -15.69 13.78
C GLU A 89 5.08 -15.41 14.68
N GLY A 90 3.91 -15.88 14.25
CA GLY A 90 2.68 -15.77 15.06
C GLY A 90 2.07 -14.37 15.13
N ILE A 91 2.46 -13.46 14.23
CA ILE A 91 1.83 -12.14 14.07
C ILE A 91 0.31 -12.25 13.86
N LYS A 92 -0.44 -11.35 14.49
CA LYS A 92 -1.91 -11.37 14.46
C LYS A 92 -2.50 -10.15 13.76
N PRO A 93 -3.56 -10.33 12.94
CA PRO A 93 -4.26 -9.24 12.27
C PRO A 93 -4.89 -8.28 13.28
N ASN A 94 -4.76 -6.99 13.03
CA ASN A 94 -5.34 -5.93 13.83
C ASN A 94 -6.78 -5.60 13.37
N LEU A 95 -7.37 -4.55 13.94
CA LEU A 95 -8.74 -4.15 13.62
C LEU A 95 -8.89 -3.62 12.19
N LEU A 96 -7.86 -2.98 11.62
CA LEU A 96 -7.90 -2.47 10.25
C LEU A 96 -7.89 -3.61 9.23
N ASP A 97 -7.06 -4.64 9.42
CA ASP A 97 -7.02 -5.81 8.53
C ASP A 97 -8.43 -6.42 8.42
N LYS A 98 -9.08 -6.62 9.56
CA LYS A 98 -10.43 -7.16 9.65
C LYS A 98 -11.47 -6.24 9.02
N LEU A 99 -11.39 -4.94 9.30
CA LEU A 99 -12.31 -3.95 8.76
C LEU A 99 -12.22 -3.90 7.23
N ILE A 100 -11.00 -3.80 6.68
CA ILE A 100 -10.74 -3.74 5.24
C ILE A 100 -11.33 -4.95 4.52
N VAL A 101 -11.13 -6.16 5.06
CA VAL A 101 -11.74 -7.36 4.47
C VAL A 101 -13.27 -7.36 4.64
N SER A 102 -13.78 -6.91 5.78
CA SER A 102 -15.23 -6.87 6.04
C SER A 102 -16.00 -5.88 5.16
N LEU A 103 -15.35 -4.81 4.70
CA LEU A 103 -15.89 -3.90 3.68
C LEU A 103 -16.16 -4.64 2.36
N ARG A 104 -15.45 -5.75 2.12
CA ARG A 104 -15.53 -6.57 0.91
C ARG A 104 -15.33 -5.76 -0.39
N PRO A 105 -14.25 -4.96 -0.53
CA PRO A 105 -13.93 -4.29 -1.79
C PRO A 105 -13.77 -5.29 -2.94
N LYS A 106 -13.85 -4.84 -4.18
CA LYS A 106 -13.74 -5.70 -5.35
C LYS A 106 -12.42 -6.49 -5.33
N HIS A 107 -11.31 -5.79 -5.13
CA HIS A 107 -10.00 -6.38 -4.87
C HIS A 107 -9.29 -5.65 -3.73
N ILE A 108 -8.39 -6.36 -3.06
CA ILE A 108 -7.43 -5.79 -2.12
C ILE A 108 -6.06 -5.90 -2.79
N VAL A 109 -5.28 -4.83 -2.76
CA VAL A 109 -3.92 -4.79 -3.28
C VAL A 109 -2.99 -4.41 -2.14
N THR A 110 -1.83 -5.03 -2.04
CA THR A 110 -0.84 -4.66 -1.03
C THR A 110 0.58 -4.81 -1.55
N THR A 111 1.48 -3.96 -1.05
CA THR A 111 2.93 -4.10 -1.18
C THR A 111 3.56 -4.68 0.08
N ASN A 112 2.75 -5.05 1.07
CA ASN A 112 3.24 -5.68 2.28
C ASN A 112 3.50 -7.15 1.99
N PHE A 113 4.65 -7.64 2.43
CA PHE A 113 5.03 -9.04 2.32
C PHE A 113 4.63 -9.88 3.54
N ASP A 114 4.14 -9.25 4.62
CA ASP A 114 3.59 -9.95 5.79
C ASP A 114 2.29 -10.73 5.47
N THR A 115 1.83 -11.56 6.40
CA THR A 115 0.66 -12.44 6.22
C THR A 115 -0.59 -11.97 6.97
N LEU A 116 -0.64 -10.71 7.44
CA LEU A 116 -1.76 -10.24 8.27
C LEU A 116 -3.07 -10.24 7.50
N LEU A 117 -3.08 -9.72 6.27
CA LEU A 117 -4.26 -9.75 5.41
C LEU A 117 -4.61 -11.18 5.00
N ASP A 118 -3.62 -12.01 4.67
CA ASP A 118 -3.81 -13.41 4.29
C ASP A 118 -4.63 -14.18 5.34
N GLN A 119 -4.40 -13.91 6.63
CA GLN A 119 -5.07 -14.57 7.75
C GLN A 119 -6.55 -14.20 7.89
N VAL A 120 -6.99 -13.06 7.36
CA VAL A 120 -8.38 -12.57 7.46
C VAL A 120 -9.10 -12.48 6.13
N ALA A 121 -8.42 -12.64 5.00
CA ALA A 121 -8.91 -12.49 3.63
C ALA A 121 -9.88 -13.61 3.19
N GLN A 122 -10.80 -14.02 4.07
CA GLN A 122 -11.85 -14.99 3.76
C GLN A 122 -12.69 -14.49 2.58
N GLY A 123 -12.84 -15.32 1.56
CA GLY A 123 -13.56 -14.97 0.32
C GLY A 123 -12.72 -14.26 -0.74
N TYR A 124 -11.43 -14.04 -0.48
CA TYR A 124 -10.46 -13.58 -1.48
C TYR A 124 -9.52 -14.71 -1.85
N GLU A 125 -9.17 -14.77 -3.13
CA GLU A 125 -8.07 -15.59 -3.60
C GLU A 125 -6.76 -14.79 -3.52
N ILE A 126 -5.75 -15.37 -2.87
CA ILE A 126 -4.48 -14.68 -2.63
C ILE A 126 -3.56 -14.92 -3.82
N ILE A 127 -3.15 -13.83 -4.46
CA ILE A 127 -2.29 -13.80 -5.63
C ILE A 127 -0.92 -13.26 -5.21
N ARG A 128 0.10 -14.11 -5.26
CA ARG A 128 1.49 -13.77 -4.89
C ARG A 128 2.40 -13.64 -6.11
N GLU A 129 2.06 -14.32 -7.20
CA GLU A 129 2.83 -14.32 -8.44
C GLU A 129 1.91 -14.40 -9.68
N ASP A 130 2.48 -14.13 -10.86
CA ASP A 130 1.79 -14.21 -12.15
C ASP A 130 1.09 -15.56 -12.39
N ARG A 131 1.66 -16.66 -11.87
CA ARG A 131 1.07 -18.00 -11.98
C ARG A 131 -0.29 -18.09 -11.27
N ASP A 132 -0.42 -17.47 -10.11
CA ASP A 132 -1.65 -17.54 -9.31
C ASP A 132 -2.82 -16.89 -10.07
N LEU A 133 -2.57 -15.84 -10.87
CA LEU A 133 -3.58 -15.21 -11.73
C LEU A 133 -4.09 -16.13 -12.84
N LEU A 134 -3.26 -17.08 -13.31
CA LEU A 134 -3.63 -18.01 -14.37
C LEU A 134 -4.38 -19.23 -13.83
N THR A 135 -4.12 -19.61 -12.58
CA THR A 135 -4.78 -20.76 -11.94
C THR A 135 -6.00 -20.35 -11.13
N GLY A 136 -6.05 -19.10 -10.69
CA GLY A 136 -7.10 -18.60 -9.84
C GLY A 136 -8.36 -18.24 -10.59
N VAL A 137 -9.50 -18.55 -9.97
CA VAL A 137 -10.83 -18.21 -10.48
C VAL A 137 -11.64 -17.69 -9.29
N SER A 138 -11.50 -16.40 -9.04
CA SER A 138 -12.25 -15.71 -7.98
C SER A 138 -12.80 -14.38 -8.45
N ALA A 139 -13.94 -13.99 -7.87
CA ALA A 139 -14.50 -12.66 -8.06
C ALA A 139 -13.75 -11.57 -7.26
N HIS A 140 -12.95 -11.99 -6.27
CA HIS A 140 -12.22 -11.14 -5.33
C HIS A 140 -10.78 -11.66 -5.17
N TYR A 141 -9.81 -10.74 -5.27
CA TYR A 141 -8.38 -11.07 -5.19
C TYR A 141 -7.69 -10.21 -4.14
N LEU A 142 -6.80 -10.84 -3.36
CA LEU A 142 -5.78 -10.17 -2.56
C LEU A 142 -4.46 -10.25 -3.34
N LEU A 143 -4.09 -9.15 -3.98
CA LEU A 143 -2.90 -9.03 -4.81
C LEU A 143 -1.71 -8.57 -3.97
N LYS A 144 -0.68 -9.41 -3.80
CA LYS A 144 0.55 -9.07 -3.08
C LYS A 144 1.64 -8.70 -4.06
N LEU A 145 1.70 -7.41 -4.42
CA LEU A 145 2.56 -6.92 -5.51
C LEU A 145 4.06 -7.09 -5.24
N HIS A 146 4.49 -7.11 -3.98
CA HIS A 146 5.90 -7.23 -3.61
C HIS A 146 6.26 -8.62 -3.08
N GLY A 147 5.43 -9.62 -3.39
CA GLY A 147 5.65 -11.00 -2.97
C GLY A 147 5.19 -11.29 -1.55
N ASP A 148 5.73 -12.37 -0.98
CA ASP A 148 5.31 -12.93 0.30
C ASP A 148 6.54 -13.35 1.12
N ILE A 149 6.52 -13.10 2.42
CA ILE A 149 7.63 -13.44 3.33
C ILE A 149 7.94 -14.95 3.38
N CYS A 150 6.98 -15.80 2.98
CA CYS A 150 7.17 -17.25 2.86
C CYS A 150 8.07 -17.63 1.66
N GLN A 151 8.26 -16.73 0.70
CA GLN A 151 9.11 -16.91 -0.50
C GLN A 151 10.02 -15.68 -0.65
N PRO A 152 10.97 -15.49 0.29
CA PRO A 152 11.76 -14.26 0.38
C PRO A 152 12.55 -13.95 -0.91
N GLU A 153 12.95 -14.99 -1.66
CA GLU A 153 13.66 -14.88 -2.93
C GLU A 153 12.86 -14.20 -4.05
N LYS A 154 11.53 -14.14 -3.92
CA LYS A 154 10.62 -13.49 -4.88
C LYS A 154 10.18 -12.11 -4.45
N LEU A 155 10.65 -11.61 -3.31
CA LEU A 155 10.28 -10.29 -2.83
C LEU A 155 10.75 -9.20 -3.77
N VAL A 156 9.95 -8.13 -3.87
CA VAL A 156 10.35 -6.89 -4.55
C VAL A 156 10.76 -5.89 -3.49
N PHE A 157 12.07 -5.76 -3.26
CA PHE A 157 12.58 -4.93 -2.16
C PHE A 157 13.87 -4.15 -2.49
N LYS A 158 14.75 -4.70 -3.33
CA LYS A 158 15.97 -4.02 -3.78
C LYS A 158 15.80 -3.41 -5.17
N GLU A 159 16.68 -2.47 -5.52
CA GLU A 159 16.65 -1.72 -6.78
C GLU A 159 16.45 -2.61 -8.03
N ASP A 160 17.18 -3.72 -8.15
CA ASP A 160 17.04 -4.63 -9.28
C ASP A 160 15.63 -5.23 -9.41
N ASP A 161 14.94 -5.48 -8.30
CA ASP A 161 13.58 -6.06 -8.34
C ASP A 161 12.60 -5.09 -8.98
N TYR A 162 12.73 -3.79 -8.67
CA TYR A 162 11.90 -2.74 -9.25
C TYR A 162 12.22 -2.53 -10.73
N LEU A 163 13.51 -2.54 -11.10
CA LEU A 163 13.94 -2.38 -12.50
C LEU A 163 13.43 -3.52 -13.40
N HIS A 164 13.37 -4.74 -12.88
CA HIS A 164 12.91 -5.91 -13.61
C HIS A 164 11.43 -6.24 -13.38
N TYR A 165 10.70 -5.44 -12.59
CA TYR A 165 9.31 -5.73 -12.19
C TYR A 165 8.40 -6.00 -13.38
N SER A 166 8.45 -5.15 -14.41
CA SER A 166 7.64 -5.33 -15.62
C SER A 166 7.98 -6.59 -16.42
N HIS A 167 9.16 -7.17 -16.21
CA HIS A 167 9.55 -8.43 -16.83
C HIS A 167 9.19 -9.65 -15.97
N THR A 168 9.23 -9.53 -14.64
CA THR A 168 8.99 -10.64 -13.70
C THR A 168 7.53 -10.78 -13.26
N HIS A 169 6.77 -9.68 -13.25
CA HIS A 169 5.38 -9.57 -12.77
C HIS A 169 4.45 -9.02 -13.87
N ARG A 170 4.57 -9.56 -15.09
CA ARG A 170 3.89 -9.05 -16.30
C ARG A 170 2.39 -9.09 -16.17
N LEU A 171 1.84 -10.21 -15.69
CA LEU A 171 0.40 -10.40 -15.58
C LEU A 171 -0.15 -9.57 -14.43
N MET A 172 0.53 -9.54 -13.30
CA MET A 172 0.16 -8.70 -12.16
C MET A 172 0.17 -7.22 -12.52
N GLU A 173 1.20 -6.73 -13.22
CA GLU A 173 1.23 -5.35 -13.71
C GLU A 173 0.09 -5.07 -14.69
N THR A 174 -0.15 -5.97 -15.64
CA THR A 174 -1.23 -5.84 -16.63
C THR A 174 -2.60 -5.79 -15.96
N PHE A 175 -2.84 -6.68 -14.99
CA PHE A 175 -4.08 -6.73 -14.24
C PHE A 175 -4.27 -5.46 -13.40
N LEU A 176 -3.24 -4.99 -12.71
CA LEU A 176 -3.29 -3.73 -11.96
C LEU A 176 -3.59 -2.53 -12.86
N LYS A 177 -2.95 -2.45 -14.04
CA LYS A 177 -3.26 -1.42 -15.04
C LYS A 177 -4.71 -1.50 -15.52
N SER A 178 -5.25 -2.70 -15.69
CA SER A 178 -6.67 -2.89 -16.02
C SER A 178 -7.58 -2.32 -14.92
N LEU A 179 -7.26 -2.58 -13.65
CA LEU A 179 -8.06 -2.06 -12.54
C LEU A 179 -8.04 -0.53 -12.49
N LEU A 180 -6.89 0.12 -12.77
CA LEU A 180 -6.77 1.58 -12.79
C LEU A 180 -7.64 2.27 -13.86
N ILE A 181 -8.14 1.54 -14.85
CA ILE A 181 -8.97 2.10 -15.92
C ILE A 181 -10.43 2.28 -15.47
N ASP A 182 -10.97 1.35 -14.68
CA ASP A 182 -12.41 1.29 -14.38
C ASP A 182 -12.77 1.08 -12.90
N HIS A 183 -11.78 1.05 -12.00
CA HIS A 183 -11.98 0.93 -10.55
C HIS A 183 -11.47 2.16 -9.80
N VAL A 184 -12.18 2.51 -8.73
CA VAL A 184 -11.76 3.54 -7.77
C VAL A 184 -10.77 2.93 -6.79
N PHE A 185 -9.60 3.54 -6.64
CA PHE A 185 -8.60 3.12 -5.65
C PHE A 185 -8.73 3.91 -4.36
N LEU A 186 -8.67 3.22 -3.22
CA LEU A 186 -8.51 3.80 -1.89
C LEU A 186 -7.20 3.32 -1.28
N PHE A 187 -6.24 4.23 -1.14
CA PHE A 187 -4.94 3.95 -0.53
C PHE A 187 -4.98 4.15 0.99
N VAL A 188 -4.61 3.11 1.73
CA VAL A 188 -4.72 3.02 3.20
C VAL A 188 -3.37 2.63 3.81
N GLY A 189 -2.89 3.41 4.79
CA GLY A 189 -1.63 3.12 5.48
C GLY A 189 -0.41 3.13 4.54
N TYR A 190 -0.49 3.86 3.43
CA TYR A 190 0.49 3.82 2.37
C TYR A 190 1.35 5.08 2.37
N SER A 191 2.66 4.91 2.14
CA SER A 191 3.56 6.03 1.87
C SER A 191 3.71 6.16 0.36
N LEU A 192 3.34 7.32 -0.20
CA LEU A 192 3.47 7.59 -1.65
C LEU A 192 4.92 7.65 -2.15
N ASN A 193 5.91 7.28 -1.33
CA ASN A 193 7.31 7.13 -1.75
C ASN A 193 7.56 5.88 -2.60
N ASP A 194 6.65 4.92 -2.60
CA ASP A 194 6.79 3.69 -3.39
C ASP A 194 6.90 4.00 -4.89
N TYR A 195 7.95 3.44 -5.50
CA TYR A 195 8.28 3.66 -6.90
C TYR A 195 7.24 3.06 -7.85
N ASN A 196 6.72 1.87 -7.56
CA ASN A 196 5.75 1.18 -8.40
C ASN A 196 4.44 1.99 -8.42
N LEU A 197 3.95 2.42 -7.25
CA LEU A 197 2.73 3.21 -7.22
C LEU A 197 2.89 4.55 -7.94
N LYS A 198 4.01 5.26 -7.74
CA LYS A 198 4.29 6.52 -8.47
C LYS A 198 4.23 6.28 -9.98
N THR A 199 4.84 5.20 -10.45
CA THR A 199 4.86 4.82 -11.86
C THR A 199 3.45 4.55 -12.39
N PHE A 200 2.64 3.78 -11.67
CA PHE A 200 1.29 3.43 -12.10
C PHE A 200 0.32 4.61 -12.10
N VAL A 201 0.35 5.46 -11.05
CA VAL A 201 -0.47 6.68 -11.00
C VAL A 201 -0.05 7.67 -12.09
N SER A 202 1.25 7.82 -12.34
CA SER A 202 1.73 8.67 -13.43
C SER A 202 1.37 8.12 -14.81
N TRP A 203 1.35 6.80 -15.00
CA TRP A 203 0.95 6.17 -16.26
C TRP A 203 -0.51 6.48 -16.63
N ILE A 204 -1.46 6.29 -15.69
CA ILE A 204 -2.86 6.56 -15.96
C ILE A 204 -3.12 8.07 -16.15
N ASP A 205 -2.43 8.92 -15.37
CA ASP A 205 -2.55 10.37 -15.49
C ASP A 205 -2.06 10.87 -16.86
N TYR A 206 -0.98 10.29 -17.39
CA TYR A 206 -0.48 10.60 -18.73
C TYR A 206 -1.49 10.26 -19.81
N ILE A 207 -2.07 9.05 -19.79
CA ILE A 207 -3.10 8.63 -20.75
C ILE A 207 -4.34 9.52 -20.66
N ALA A 208 -4.78 9.85 -19.44
CA ALA A 208 -5.93 10.72 -19.21
C ALA A 208 -5.74 12.14 -19.77
N GLN A 209 -4.51 12.67 -19.67
CA GLN A 209 -4.14 13.97 -20.23
C GLN A 209 -4.07 13.92 -21.75
N GLU A 210 -3.45 12.89 -22.32
CA GLU A 210 -3.36 12.68 -23.77
C GLU A 210 -4.75 12.61 -24.41
N MET A 211 -5.66 11.86 -23.79
CA MET A 211 -7.04 11.66 -24.25
C MET A 211 -7.99 12.80 -23.85
N GLN A 212 -7.53 13.80 -23.08
CA GLN A 212 -8.31 14.95 -22.61
C GLN A 212 -9.53 14.61 -21.72
N VAL A 213 -9.55 13.42 -21.11
CA VAL A 213 -10.67 12.92 -20.28
C VAL A 213 -10.42 13.03 -18.78
N LYS A 214 -9.33 13.66 -18.35
CA LYS A 214 -8.92 13.72 -16.92
C LYS A 214 -10.02 14.21 -15.96
N ARG A 215 -10.93 15.08 -16.41
CA ARG A 215 -12.05 15.58 -15.58
C ARG A 215 -13.26 14.63 -15.51
N GLU A 216 -13.34 13.69 -16.45
CA GLU A 216 -14.44 12.72 -16.58
C GLU A 216 -14.10 11.39 -15.92
N MET A 217 -12.82 11.15 -15.66
CA MET A 217 -12.36 9.95 -14.97
C MET A 217 -12.85 9.87 -13.53
N HIS A 218 -13.00 8.63 -13.06
CA HIS A 218 -13.20 8.34 -11.65
C HIS A 218 -12.01 8.88 -10.84
N ARG A 219 -12.28 9.25 -9.58
CA ARG A 219 -11.26 9.78 -8.68
C ARG A 219 -10.68 8.66 -7.85
N ASN A 220 -9.40 8.77 -7.55
CA ASN A 220 -8.72 7.87 -6.63
C ASN A 220 -8.47 8.60 -5.31
N TYR A 221 -8.51 7.88 -4.20
CA TYR A 221 -8.53 8.44 -2.85
C TYR A 221 -7.32 7.98 -2.03
N PHE A 222 -6.74 8.90 -1.27
CA PHE A 222 -5.59 8.63 -0.42
C PHE A 222 -5.86 9.09 1.02
N LEU A 223 -5.79 8.15 1.97
CA LEU A 223 -5.82 8.47 3.40
C LEU A 223 -4.44 8.94 3.84
N SER A 224 -4.27 10.26 3.97
CA SER A 224 -2.96 10.80 4.31
C SER A 224 -2.64 10.64 5.80
N SER A 225 -1.51 10.00 6.05
CA SER A 225 -0.88 9.87 7.35
C SER A 225 0.18 10.94 7.64
N SER A 226 0.33 11.94 6.77
CA SER A 226 1.32 13.01 6.97
C SER A 226 0.68 14.29 7.52
N ASP A 227 1.22 14.79 8.63
CA ASP A 227 0.83 16.08 9.24
C ASP A 227 1.08 17.29 8.30
N HIS A 228 1.82 17.06 7.21
CA HIS A 228 2.04 18.05 6.16
C HIS A 228 1.07 17.93 4.98
N ALA A 229 0.20 16.91 4.90
CA ALA A 229 -0.76 16.81 3.80
C ALA A 229 -1.83 17.90 3.82
N GLY A 230 -2.08 18.49 4.98
CA GLY A 230 -2.90 19.69 5.11
C GLY A 230 -2.22 20.97 4.59
N LYS A 231 -0.95 20.90 4.13
CA LYS A 231 -0.29 22.02 3.44
C LYS A 231 -0.71 22.01 1.97
N ASP A 232 -1.14 23.18 1.50
CA ASP A 232 -1.76 23.35 0.18
C ASP A 232 -0.91 22.82 -0.98
N TYR A 233 0.42 22.88 -0.89
CA TYR A 233 1.30 22.39 -1.95
C TYR A 233 1.29 20.86 -2.09
N LEU A 234 1.24 20.11 -0.99
CA LEU A 234 1.17 18.64 -1.03
C LEU A 234 -0.19 18.18 -1.53
N ARG A 235 -1.25 18.82 -1.03
CA ARG A 235 -2.61 18.57 -1.50
C ARG A 235 -2.74 18.82 -3.00
N LYS A 236 -2.31 19.99 -3.49
CA LYS A 236 -2.32 20.31 -4.93
C LYS A 236 -1.45 19.38 -5.77
N TYR A 237 -0.33 18.91 -5.22
CA TYR A 237 0.51 17.92 -5.89
C TYR A 237 -0.23 16.61 -6.13
N TYR A 238 -0.97 16.12 -5.13
CA TYR A 238 -1.74 14.88 -5.25
C TYR A 238 -3.00 15.05 -6.10
N GLU A 239 -3.75 16.15 -5.91
CA GLU A 239 -4.90 16.50 -6.76
C GLU A 239 -4.47 16.63 -8.23
N GLY A 240 -3.28 17.21 -8.48
CA GLY A 240 -2.67 17.29 -9.80
C GLY A 240 -2.36 15.94 -10.44
N LYS A 241 -2.27 14.86 -9.65
CA LYS A 241 -2.09 13.47 -10.09
C LYS A 241 -3.40 12.65 -10.09
N GLY A 242 -4.55 13.31 -9.93
CA GLY A 242 -5.85 12.62 -9.87
C GLY A 242 -6.12 11.90 -8.55
N LEU A 243 -5.39 12.24 -7.48
CA LEU A 243 -5.58 11.69 -6.14
C LEU A 243 -6.24 12.73 -5.22
N GLU A 244 -7.45 12.42 -4.75
CA GLU A 244 -8.14 13.19 -3.71
C GLU A 244 -7.62 12.76 -2.33
N VAL A 245 -7.31 13.74 -1.48
CA VAL A 245 -6.68 13.48 -0.18
C VAL A 245 -7.70 13.62 0.95
N ILE A 246 -7.89 12.54 1.69
CA ILE A 246 -8.59 12.55 2.98
C ILE A 246 -7.53 12.74 4.06
N ASP A 247 -7.47 13.94 4.63
CA ASP A 247 -6.48 14.30 5.65
C ASP A 247 -6.90 13.81 7.03
N LEU A 248 -6.19 12.79 7.55
CA LEU A 248 -6.46 12.21 8.87
C LEU A 248 -6.17 13.19 10.03
N TYR A 249 -5.48 14.30 9.81
CA TYR A 249 -5.27 15.34 10.82
C TYR A 249 -6.37 16.39 10.85
N ARG A 250 -7.23 16.42 9.82
CA ARG A 250 -8.33 17.39 9.67
C ARG A 250 -9.67 16.70 9.45
N LEU A 251 -9.92 15.66 10.24
CA LEU A 251 -11.20 14.96 10.23
C LEU A 251 -12.30 15.81 10.89
N PRO A 252 -13.58 15.62 10.48
CA PRO A 252 -14.70 16.22 11.20
C PRO A 252 -14.68 15.85 12.70
N PRO A 253 -15.05 16.77 13.62
CA PRO A 253 -14.94 16.55 15.06
C PRO A 253 -15.60 15.25 15.56
N GLU A 254 -16.74 14.90 14.99
CA GLU A 254 -17.49 13.68 15.28
C GLU A 254 -16.73 12.40 14.87
N VAL A 255 -16.00 12.44 13.76
CA VAL A 255 -15.17 11.32 13.28
C VAL A 255 -13.91 11.20 14.15
N ASP A 256 -13.28 12.33 14.50
CA ASP A 256 -12.12 12.33 15.40
C ASP A 256 -12.49 11.85 16.81
N ALA A 257 -13.68 12.18 17.29
CA ALA A 257 -14.21 11.66 18.55
C ALA A 257 -14.41 10.14 18.52
N ARG A 258 -14.96 9.60 17.42
CA ARG A 258 -15.08 8.14 17.21
C ARG A 258 -13.72 7.46 17.17
N ALA A 259 -12.72 8.04 16.51
CA ALA A 259 -11.37 7.48 16.46
C ALA A 259 -10.80 7.21 17.86
N LYS A 260 -11.10 8.06 18.85
CA LYS A 260 -10.58 7.91 20.23
C LYS A 260 -11.07 6.64 20.94
N SER A 261 -12.21 6.06 20.54
CA SER A 261 -12.74 4.84 21.13
C SER A 261 -12.22 3.54 20.48
N VAL A 262 -11.55 3.66 19.33
CA VAL A 262 -11.00 2.51 18.59
C VAL A 262 -9.81 1.92 19.36
N ARG A 263 -9.81 0.60 19.53
CA ARG A 263 -8.78 -0.15 20.28
C ARG A 263 -7.56 -0.49 19.41
N LEU A 264 -6.94 0.53 18.82
CA LEU A 264 -5.65 0.44 18.13
C LEU A 264 -4.62 1.29 18.87
N SER A 265 -3.36 0.84 18.85
CA SER A 265 -2.24 1.53 19.51
C SER A 265 -1.83 2.81 18.79
N GLU A 266 -1.83 2.80 17.45
CA GLU A 266 -1.41 3.94 16.64
C GLU A 266 -2.56 4.94 16.46
N GLU A 267 -2.32 6.22 16.73
CA GLU A 267 -3.32 7.29 16.53
C GLU A 267 -3.83 7.32 15.09
N LEU A 268 -2.92 7.28 14.12
CA LEU A 268 -3.28 7.27 12.70
C LEU A 268 -4.13 6.05 12.35
N GLY A 269 -3.80 4.88 12.91
CA GLY A 269 -4.60 3.67 12.70
C GLY A 269 -6.02 3.80 13.24
N ARG A 270 -6.19 4.42 14.42
CA ARG A 270 -7.52 4.72 14.99
C ARG A 270 -8.34 5.65 14.09
N LYS A 271 -7.71 6.68 13.53
CA LYS A 271 -8.36 7.63 12.62
C LYS A 271 -8.70 6.98 11.28
N THR A 272 -7.78 6.19 10.72
CA THR A 272 -8.04 5.37 9.53
C THR A 272 -9.25 4.46 9.74
N TYR A 273 -9.32 3.78 10.88
CA TYR A 273 -10.45 2.92 11.21
C TYR A 273 -11.76 3.72 11.20
N ALA A 274 -11.80 4.85 11.92
CA ALA A 274 -13.00 5.68 12.01
C ALA A 274 -13.48 6.22 10.65
N VAL A 275 -12.57 6.43 9.69
CA VAL A 275 -12.93 6.83 8.32
C VAL A 275 -13.48 5.64 7.53
N LEU A 276 -12.80 4.49 7.56
CA LEU A 276 -13.23 3.28 6.84
C LEU A 276 -14.55 2.72 7.36
N ASP A 277 -14.82 2.86 8.66
CA ASP A 277 -16.05 2.43 9.31
C ASP A 277 -17.29 3.20 8.80
N LEU A 278 -17.10 4.37 8.17
CA LEU A 278 -18.18 5.13 7.52
C LEU A 278 -18.59 4.55 6.16
N LEU A 279 -17.81 3.61 5.61
CA LEU A 279 -18.11 2.94 4.34
C LEU A 279 -19.00 1.71 4.51
N LEU A 280 -19.22 1.25 5.75
CA LEU A 280 -20.16 0.19 6.12
C LEU A 280 -21.61 0.71 6.12
#